data_AF-A0A6L7MSJ6-F1
#
_entry.id   AF-A0A6L7MSJ6-F1
#
_cell.length_a   1.000
_cell.length_b   1.000
_cell.length_c   1.000
_cell.angle_alpha   90.00
_cell.angle_beta   90.00
_cell.angle_gamma   90.00
#
_symmetry.space_group_name_H-M   'P 1'
#
loop_
_entity.id
_entity.type
_entity.pdbx_description
1 polymer ?
#
loop_
_entity_poly.entity_id
_entity_poly.type
_entity_poly.pdbx_seq_one_letter_code
_entity_poly.pdbx_strand_id
1 'polypeptide(L)'
;MSKCPEGAEPSFSTITRHAERRMRQRGLRDADVKLVKECGTVAPYGRVVLLDRDADREIREYKRRIQTLERLRGCVVVTDGTTVITCYRPVGKARRRTLRRKRTRDQWKRRPAKCRRDLSR
;
A
#
# COMPACT_ATOMS: atom_id res chain seq x y z
N MET A 1 -5.35 16.41 -39.72
CA MET A 1 -4.45 15.51 -38.97
C MET A 1 -3.65 16.37 -37.99
N SER A 2 -4.10 16.45 -36.74
CA SER A 2 -3.42 17.21 -35.69
C SER A 2 -3.20 16.26 -34.53
N LYS A 3 -1.93 15.93 -34.27
CA LYS A 3 -1.51 15.09 -33.15
C LYS A 3 -1.91 15.75 -31.84
N CYS A 4 -2.77 15.10 -31.07
CA CYS A 4 -2.97 15.46 -29.66
C CYS A 4 -1.69 15.08 -28.89
N PRO A 5 -1.14 15.95 -28.03
CA PRO A 5 0.02 15.61 -27.23
C PRO A 5 -0.36 14.53 -26.20
N GLU A 6 0.32 13.41 -26.33
CA GLU A 6 0.30 12.24 -25.45
C GLU A 6 1.14 12.60 -24.21
N GLY A 7 0.56 12.62 -23.01
CA GLY A 7 1.35 12.70 -21.76
C GLY A 7 0.95 13.72 -20.69
N ALA A 8 -0.27 14.27 -20.68
CA ALA A 8 -0.77 15.00 -19.50
C ALA A 8 -1.74 14.11 -18.72
N GLU A 9 -1.24 13.39 -17.72
CA GLU A 9 -2.03 12.77 -16.65
C GLU A 9 -2.96 13.83 -16.05
N PRO A 10 -4.28 13.79 -16.28
CA PRO A 10 -5.10 14.90 -15.85
C PRO A 10 -5.49 14.72 -14.38
N SER A 11 -4.80 15.45 -13.52
CA SER A 11 -5.12 15.64 -12.11
C SER A 11 -6.39 16.50 -11.95
N PHE A 12 -7.55 15.95 -12.30
CA PHE A 12 -8.82 16.64 -12.11
C PHE A 12 -9.26 16.61 -10.64
N SER A 13 -8.89 17.64 -9.88
CA SER A 13 -9.25 17.82 -8.47
C SER A 13 -10.62 18.48 -8.25
N THR A 14 -11.34 18.88 -9.30
CA THR A 14 -12.60 19.65 -9.17
C THR A 14 -13.81 18.86 -9.66
N ILE A 15 -14.65 18.40 -8.71
CA ILE A 15 -15.98 17.82 -8.99
C ILE A 15 -17.02 18.96 -9.00
N THR A 16 -17.85 19.04 -10.04
CA THR A 16 -18.92 20.05 -10.08
C THR A 16 -20.08 19.66 -9.16
N ARG A 17 -20.83 20.63 -8.63
CA ARG A 17 -22.02 20.37 -7.80
C ARG A 17 -23.07 19.49 -8.51
N HIS A 18 -23.20 19.62 -9.83
CA HIS A 18 -24.08 18.76 -10.62
C HIS A 18 -23.60 17.31 -10.63
N ALA A 19 -22.30 17.10 -10.87
CA ALA A 19 -21.70 15.77 -10.84
C ALA A 19 -21.81 15.13 -9.45
N GLU A 20 -21.52 15.89 -8.38
CA GLU A 20 -21.63 15.41 -7.00
C GLU A 20 -23.06 14.94 -6.67
N ARG A 21 -24.09 15.76 -6.94
CA ARG A 21 -25.49 15.34 -6.73
C ARG A 21 -25.81 14.07 -7.51
N ARG A 22 -25.36 13.99 -8.76
CA ARG A 22 -25.60 12.86 -9.66
C ARG A 22 -24.89 11.57 -9.19
N MET A 23 -23.72 11.71 -8.59
CA MET A 23 -22.97 10.61 -7.95
C MET A 23 -23.72 10.09 -6.73
N ARG A 24 -24.13 11.00 -5.82
CA ARG A 24 -24.87 10.64 -4.60
C ARG A 24 -26.19 9.95 -4.91
N GLN A 25 -26.94 10.42 -5.93
CA GLN A 25 -28.17 9.78 -6.39
C GLN A 25 -27.95 8.34 -6.91
N ARG A 26 -26.74 8.01 -7.35
CA ARG A 26 -26.36 6.66 -7.79
C ARG A 26 -25.58 5.86 -6.74
N GLY A 27 -25.55 6.35 -5.50
CA GLY A 27 -24.82 5.70 -4.41
C GLY A 27 -23.30 5.75 -4.55
N LEU A 28 -22.75 6.58 -5.46
CA LEU A 28 -21.31 6.72 -5.66
C LEU A 28 -20.73 7.78 -4.72
N ARG A 29 -19.56 7.48 -4.18
CA ARG A 29 -18.73 8.36 -3.35
C ARG A 29 -17.50 8.82 -4.13
N ASP A 30 -16.87 9.87 -3.66
CA ASP A 30 -15.64 10.40 -4.27
C ASP A 30 -14.52 9.36 -4.30
N ALA A 31 -14.44 8.51 -3.26
CA ALA A 31 -13.51 7.38 -3.21
C ALA A 31 -13.75 6.37 -4.33
N ASP A 32 -15.01 6.14 -4.71
CA ASP A 32 -15.37 5.20 -5.78
C ASP A 32 -14.94 5.76 -7.14
N VAL A 33 -15.12 7.06 -7.37
CA VAL A 33 -14.66 7.72 -8.61
C VAL A 33 -13.13 7.70 -8.70
N LYS A 34 -12.44 7.90 -7.58
CA LYS A 34 -10.98 7.80 -7.54
C LYS A 34 -10.52 6.38 -7.90
N LEU A 35 -11.15 5.36 -7.35
CA LEU A 35 -10.84 3.96 -7.65
C LEU A 35 -11.09 3.62 -9.12
N VAL A 36 -12.22 4.06 -9.69
CA VAL A 36 -12.53 3.87 -11.12
C VAL A 36 -11.47 4.55 -12.00
N LYS A 37 -10.95 5.72 -11.60
CA LYS A 37 -9.86 6.40 -12.32
C LYS A 37 -8.53 5.66 -12.25
N GLU A 38 -8.17 5.15 -11.07
CA GLU A 38 -6.89 4.45 -10.85
C GLU A 38 -6.86 3.07 -11.53
N CYS A 39 -8.00 2.37 -11.55
CA CYS A 39 -8.07 0.97 -11.97
C CYS A 39 -8.71 0.77 -13.36
N GLY A 40 -9.49 1.74 -13.85
CA GLY A 40 -10.29 1.60 -15.06
C GLY A 40 -9.47 1.77 -16.34
N THR A 41 -10.01 1.23 -17.43
CA THR A 41 -9.45 1.46 -18.78
C THR A 41 -9.85 2.85 -19.26
N VAL A 42 -8.87 3.62 -19.74
CA VAL A 42 -9.13 4.91 -20.42
C VAL A 42 -9.77 4.64 -21.78
N ALA A 43 -10.96 5.18 -21.98
CA ALA A 43 -11.73 5.11 -23.21
C ALA A 43 -11.68 6.45 -23.97
N PRO A 44 -12.00 6.45 -25.28
CA PRO A 44 -12.03 7.68 -26.06
C PRO A 44 -12.96 8.75 -25.47
N TYR A 45 -12.62 10.01 -25.74
CA TYR A 45 -13.32 11.21 -25.27
C TYR A 45 -13.20 11.46 -23.76
N GLY A 46 -12.05 11.14 -23.16
CA GLY A 46 -11.76 11.45 -21.75
C GLY A 46 -12.61 10.65 -20.77
N ARG A 47 -13.11 9.49 -21.19
CA ARG A 47 -13.91 8.60 -20.34
C ARG A 47 -13.00 7.58 -19.68
N VAL A 48 -13.31 7.20 -18.45
CA VAL A 48 -12.68 6.05 -17.79
C VAL A 48 -13.79 5.08 -17.45
N VAL A 49 -13.61 3.82 -17.86
CA VAL A 49 -14.59 2.76 -17.65
C VAL A 49 -13.90 1.62 -16.91
N LEU A 50 -14.46 1.25 -15.78
CA LEU A 50 -14.05 0.03 -15.08
C LEU A 50 -14.74 -1.15 -15.74
N LEU A 51 -14.03 -1.86 -16.61
CA LEU A 51 -14.54 -3.07 -17.26
C LEU A 51 -14.52 -4.25 -16.28
N ASP A 52 -15.34 -5.27 -16.53
CA ASP A 52 -15.38 -6.48 -15.69
C ASP A 52 -13.99 -7.13 -15.56
N ARG A 53 -13.22 -7.17 -16.66
CA ARG A 53 -11.84 -7.69 -16.66
C ARG A 53 -10.89 -6.87 -15.77
N ASP A 54 -11.10 -5.56 -15.69
CA ASP A 54 -10.28 -4.66 -14.87
C ASP A 54 -10.66 -4.88 -13.41
N ALA A 55 -11.95 -4.89 -13.10
CA ALA A 55 -12.46 -5.21 -11.77
C ALA A 55 -11.94 -6.58 -11.28
N ASP A 56 -12.01 -7.62 -12.10
CA ASP A 56 -11.50 -8.95 -11.77
C ASP A 56 -10.00 -8.96 -11.48
N ARG A 57 -9.21 -8.25 -12.30
CA ARG A 57 -7.76 -8.11 -12.11
C ARG A 57 -7.45 -7.47 -10.76
N GLU A 58 -8.06 -6.33 -10.48
CA GLU A 58 -7.82 -5.58 -9.24
C GLU A 58 -8.34 -6.35 -8.02
N ILE A 59 -9.52 -6.98 -8.10
CA ILE A 59 -10.06 -7.81 -7.02
C ILE A 59 -9.09 -8.96 -6.70
N ARG A 60 -8.52 -9.63 -7.71
CA ARG A 60 -7.51 -10.68 -7.49
C ARG A 60 -6.26 -10.13 -6.84
N GLU A 61 -5.80 -8.96 -7.22
CA GLU A 61 -4.65 -8.31 -6.61
C GLU A 61 -4.91 -7.92 -5.14
N TYR A 62 -6.03 -7.25 -4.86
CA TYR A 62 -6.42 -6.90 -3.51
C TYR A 62 -6.59 -8.13 -2.62
N LYS A 63 -7.21 -9.21 -3.12
CA LYS A 63 -7.32 -10.47 -2.37
C LYS A 63 -5.94 -11.05 -2.03
N ARG A 64 -5.01 -11.09 -3.00
CA ARG A 64 -3.62 -11.53 -2.75
C ARG A 64 -2.93 -10.65 -1.71
N ARG A 65 -3.16 -9.34 -1.76
CA ARG A 65 -2.61 -8.38 -0.80
C ARG A 65 -3.18 -8.59 0.60
N ILE A 66 -4.50 -8.77 0.72
CA ILE A 66 -5.18 -9.08 1.98
C ILE A 66 -4.63 -10.38 2.57
N GLN A 67 -4.56 -11.46 1.80
CA GLN A 67 -3.99 -12.73 2.26
C GLN A 67 -2.53 -12.57 2.74
N THR A 68 -1.73 -11.76 2.02
CA THR A 68 -0.36 -11.46 2.44
C THR A 68 -0.34 -10.70 3.76
N LEU A 69 -1.21 -9.70 3.94
CA LEU A 69 -1.32 -8.93 5.17
C LEU A 69 -1.81 -9.78 6.35
N GLU A 70 -2.76 -10.68 6.11
CA GLU A 70 -3.24 -11.65 7.11
C GLU A 70 -2.12 -12.58 7.54
N ARG A 71 -1.39 -13.17 6.58
CA ARG A 71 -0.22 -14.00 6.85
C ARG A 71 0.86 -13.24 7.61
N LEU A 72 1.09 -11.97 7.28
CA LEU A 72 2.11 -11.13 7.92
C LEU A 72 1.60 -10.43 9.18
N ARG A 73 0.34 -10.62 9.57
CA ARG A 73 -0.26 -9.93 10.72
C ARG A 73 0.54 -10.24 11.98
N GLY A 74 1.08 -9.18 12.59
CA GLY A 74 1.90 -9.28 13.79
C GLY A 74 3.35 -9.73 13.54
N CYS A 75 3.82 -9.79 12.30
CA CYS A 75 5.25 -9.91 11.99
C CYS A 75 5.96 -8.59 12.34
N VAL A 76 7.17 -8.69 12.87
CA VAL A 76 8.04 -7.56 13.20
C VAL A 76 9.25 -7.64 12.29
N VAL A 77 9.51 -6.54 11.57
CA VAL A 77 10.72 -6.36 10.77
C VAL A 77 11.58 -5.30 11.48
N VAL A 78 12.82 -5.65 11.79
CA VAL A 78 13.80 -4.73 12.37
C VAL A 78 14.76 -4.33 11.26
N THR A 79 14.86 -3.02 11.02
CA THR A 79 15.71 -2.43 9.98
C THR A 79 16.74 -1.51 10.58
N ASP A 80 17.92 -1.44 9.97
CA ASP A 80 18.94 -0.42 10.21
C ASP A 80 19.23 0.31 8.89
N GLY A 81 18.76 1.55 8.80
CA GLY A 81 18.70 2.30 7.54
C GLY A 81 17.92 1.54 6.46
N THR A 82 18.63 1.15 5.40
CA THR A 82 18.09 0.39 4.25
C THR A 82 18.21 -1.13 4.41
N THR A 83 18.91 -1.61 5.46
CA THR A 83 19.19 -3.03 5.64
C THR A 83 18.17 -3.66 6.58
N VAL A 84 17.57 -4.77 6.17
CA VAL A 84 16.74 -5.60 7.05
C VAL A 84 17.66 -6.44 7.93
N ILE A 85 17.65 -6.22 9.24
CA ILE A 85 18.44 -7.01 10.20
C ILE A 85 17.73 -8.33 10.50
N THR A 86 16.44 -8.29 10.84
CA THR A 86 15.70 -9.50 11.21
C THR A 86 14.19 -9.36 11.04
N CYS A 87 13.52 -10.47 10.80
CA CYS A 87 12.08 -10.60 10.72
C CYS A 87 11.62 -11.74 11.63
N TYR A 88 10.66 -11.49 12.53
CA TYR A 88 10.15 -12.53 13.41
C TYR A 88 8.70 -12.29 13.84
N ARG A 89 8.03 -13.34 14.32
CA ARG A 89 6.68 -13.27 14.88
C ARG A 89 6.75 -13.37 16.41
N PRO A 90 6.54 -12.28 17.18
CA PRO A 90 6.56 -12.33 18.64
C PRO A 90 5.38 -13.13 19.19
N VAL A 91 5.66 -14.06 20.11
CA VAL A 91 4.65 -14.84 20.84
C VAL A 91 4.51 -14.35 22.29
N GLY A 92 3.32 -14.55 22.87
CA GLY A 92 3.06 -14.32 24.30
C GLY A 92 3.40 -12.91 24.82
N LYS A 93 4.15 -12.85 25.93
CA LYS A 93 4.52 -11.59 26.62
C LYS A 93 5.43 -10.67 25.77
N ALA A 94 6.13 -11.20 24.77
CA ALA A 94 7.00 -10.40 23.88
C ALA A 94 6.20 -9.44 23.00
N ARG A 95 5.02 -9.86 22.50
CA ARG A 95 4.14 -9.04 21.66
C ARG A 95 3.67 -7.75 22.36
N ARG A 96 3.39 -7.84 23.68
CA ARG A 96 3.01 -6.67 24.51
C ARG A 96 4.18 -5.72 24.79
N ARG A 97 5.41 -6.24 24.81
CA ARG A 97 6.63 -5.45 25.05
C ARG A 97 7.08 -4.69 23.80
N THR A 98 6.89 -5.24 22.60
CA THR A 98 7.24 -4.57 21.33
C THR A 98 6.49 -3.24 21.14
N LEU A 99 5.23 -3.17 21.58
CA LEU A 99 4.39 -1.96 21.49
C LEU A 99 4.61 -0.97 22.65
N ARG A 100 5.26 -1.41 23.74
CA ARG A 100 5.55 -0.55 24.89
C ARG A 100 6.74 0.35 24.57
N ARG A 101 6.40 1.50 24.00
CA ARG A 101 7.28 2.66 23.78
C ARG A 101 8.00 3.02 25.09
N LYS A 102 9.27 2.62 25.25
CA LYS A 102 10.21 3.45 26.00
C LYS A 102 10.66 4.54 25.04
N ARG A 103 10.23 5.76 25.34
CA ARG A 103 10.53 6.99 24.62
C ARG A 103 12.00 7.31 24.89
N THR A 104 12.95 6.66 24.22
CA THR A 104 14.38 7.08 24.29
C THR A 104 15.22 6.52 23.15
N ARG A 105 15.62 7.45 22.27
CA ARG A 105 16.99 7.76 21.83
C ARG A 105 17.96 6.59 21.66
N ASP A 106 18.32 6.32 20.41
CA ASP A 106 19.65 5.88 19.94
C ASP A 106 20.54 5.19 20.99
N GLN A 107 20.33 3.90 21.23
CA GLN A 107 21.32 3.07 21.94
C GLN A 107 21.43 1.67 21.34
N TRP A 108 21.81 1.61 20.06
CA TRP A 108 22.41 0.39 19.50
C TRP A 108 23.96 0.37 19.63
N LYS A 109 24.59 1.50 19.98
CA LYS A 109 26.07 1.63 20.05
C LYS A 109 26.78 0.89 21.21
N ARG A 110 26.19 -0.14 21.83
CA ARG A 110 26.88 -0.92 22.87
C ARG A 110 26.57 -2.42 22.81
N ARG A 111 27.02 -3.10 21.75
CA ARG A 111 27.33 -4.54 21.86
C ARG A 111 28.67 -4.82 21.18
N PRO A 112 29.69 -5.30 21.93
CA PRO A 112 31.00 -5.60 21.37
C PRO A 112 30.94 -6.84 20.47
N ALA A 113 31.82 -6.83 19.46
CA ALA A 113 32.00 -7.86 18.44
C ALA A 113 32.32 -9.24 19.05
N LYS A 114 31.32 -10.14 19.11
CA LYS A 114 31.53 -11.56 19.41
C LYS A 114 30.56 -12.45 18.62
N CYS A 115 30.67 -12.43 17.30
CA CYS A 115 30.24 -13.52 16.42
C CYS A 115 31.34 -13.75 15.36
N ARG A 116 32.52 -14.19 15.81
CA ARG A 116 33.51 -14.89 15.00
C ARG A 116 33.77 -16.22 15.70
N ARG A 117 33.70 -17.33 14.96
CA ARG A 117 33.57 -18.76 15.37
C ARG A 117 32.09 -19.17 15.42
N ASP A 118 31.55 -20.06 14.60
CA ASP A 118 32.13 -21.26 13.98
C ASP A 118 31.53 -21.54 12.59
N LEU A 119 32.40 -21.62 11.58
CA LEU A 119 32.18 -22.32 10.31
C LEU A 119 33.48 -23.08 10.03
N SER A 120 33.66 -24.17 10.76
CA SER A 120 34.73 -25.14 10.51
C SER A 120 34.33 -26.49 11.08
N ARG A 121 33.49 -27.22 10.36
CA ARG A 121 33.69 -28.62 9.92
C ARG A 121 32.42 -29.15 9.27
#